data_AF-A0AA41YX04-F1
#
_entry.id   AF-A0AA41YX04-F1
#
_cell.length_a   1.000
_cell.length_b   1.000
_cell.length_c   1.000
_cell.angle_alpha   90.00
_cell.angle_beta   90.00
_cell.angle_gamma   90.00
#
_symmetry.space_group_name_H-M   'P 1'
#
loop_
_entity.id
_entity.type
_entity.pdbx_description
1 polymer ?
#
loop_
_entity_poly.entity_id
_entity_poly.type
_entity_poly.pdbx_seq_one_letter_code
_entity_poly.pdbx_strand_id
1 'polypeptide(L)'
;MKILKPRSAARPSAEEALRITALQTPSLPPAQIASPDRPTTLNLRLRSSTVAALTAQARAEGLTQKQVVCRALAAAGLAVAPADLEDRTPRRRE
;
A
#
# COMPACT_ATOMS: atom_id res chain seq x y z
N MET A 1 -10.71 -29.26 49.58
CA MET A 1 -10.97 -27.85 49.17
C MET A 1 -9.64 -27.22 48.78
N LYS A 2 -9.47 -26.73 47.55
CA LYS A 2 -8.20 -26.12 47.10
C LYS A 2 -8.15 -24.68 47.62
N ILE A 3 -7.16 -24.37 48.45
CA ILE A 3 -6.92 -23.02 48.98
C ILE A 3 -6.35 -22.18 47.83
N LEU A 4 -7.12 -21.21 47.35
CA LEU A 4 -6.65 -20.20 46.40
C LEU A 4 -5.70 -19.25 47.15
N LYS A 5 -4.43 -19.23 46.73
CA LYS A 5 -3.40 -18.33 47.26
C LYS A 5 -3.83 -16.87 46.99
N PRO A 6 -3.89 -15.98 48.00
CA PRO A 6 -4.31 -14.61 47.76
C PRO A 6 -3.33 -13.93 46.80
N ARG A 7 -3.83 -13.32 45.72
CA ARG A 7 -3.02 -12.45 44.86
C ARG A 7 -2.67 -11.20 45.67
N SER A 8 -1.61 -11.24 46.44
CA SER A 8 -0.96 -10.03 46.95
C SER A 8 -0.11 -9.41 45.83
N ALA A 9 -0.76 -8.94 44.76
CA ALA A 9 -0.13 -7.95 43.91
C ALA A 9 -0.65 -6.61 44.41
N ALA A 10 0.04 -6.04 45.39
CA ALA A 10 -0.20 -4.66 45.79
C ALA A 10 -0.13 -3.80 44.52
N ARG A 11 -1.18 -3.00 44.28
CA ARG A 11 -1.19 -2.08 43.15
C ARG A 11 0.00 -1.14 43.32
N PRO A 12 0.88 -0.99 42.32
CA PRO A 12 2.02 -0.10 42.44
C PRO A 12 1.55 1.32 42.75
N SER A 13 2.33 2.03 43.57
CA SER A 13 2.10 3.44 43.82
C SER A 13 2.21 4.24 42.51
N ALA A 14 1.67 5.46 42.48
CA ALA A 14 1.76 6.31 41.28
C ALA A 14 3.21 6.57 40.85
N GLU A 15 4.10 6.77 41.83
CA GLU A 15 5.54 6.96 41.58
C GLU A 15 6.21 5.70 41.01
N GLU A 16 5.83 4.54 41.55
CA GLU A 16 6.37 3.25 41.10
C GLU A 16 5.86 2.86 39.72
N ALA A 17 4.60 3.17 39.41
CA ALA A 17 4.05 3.01 38.07
C ALA A 17 4.80 3.88 37.05
N LEU A 18 5.07 5.15 37.37
CA LEU A 18 5.84 6.05 36.50
C LEU A 18 7.28 5.54 36.29
N ARG A 19 7.91 5.02 37.34
CA ARG A 19 9.26 4.43 37.26
C ARG A 19 9.27 3.20 36.36
N ILE A 20 8.27 2.32 36.47
CA ILE A 20 8.11 1.14 35.62
C ILE A 20 7.91 1.55 34.15
N THR A 21 7.06 2.54 33.88
CA THR A 21 6.82 3.04 32.52
C THR A 21 8.08 3.67 31.91
N ALA A 22 8.87 4.41 32.70
CA ALA A 22 10.12 5.01 32.23
C ALA A 22 11.16 3.94 31.86
N LEU A 23 11.24 2.84 32.64
CA LEU A 23 12.11 1.70 32.34
C LEU A 23 11.64 0.89 31.13
N GLN A 24 10.32 0.85 30.89
CA GLN A 24 9.70 0.23 29.73
C GLN A 24 9.52 1.23 28.59
N THR A 25 10.61 1.82 28.11
CA THR A 25 10.57 2.55 26.85
C THR A 25 10.26 1.52 25.74
N PRO A 26 9.15 1.64 24.99
CA PRO A 26 8.92 0.77 23.84
C PRO A 26 9.96 1.12 22.78
N SER A 27 11.04 0.34 22.75
CA SER A 27 12.14 0.46 21.79
C SER A 27 11.82 -0.23 20.45
N LEU A 28 10.66 -0.87 20.32
CA LEU A 28 10.35 -1.58 19.10
C LEU A 28 10.08 -0.55 18.00
N PRO A 29 10.84 -0.59 16.88
CA PRO A 29 10.52 0.24 15.73
C PRO A 29 9.09 -0.09 15.28
N PRO A 30 8.39 0.88 14.65
CA PRO A 30 7.04 0.65 14.13
C PRO A 30 7.01 -0.65 13.34
N ALA A 31 6.05 -1.53 13.67
CA ALA A 31 5.88 -2.79 12.95
C ALA A 31 5.72 -2.48 11.45
N GLN A 32 6.72 -2.89 10.67
CA GLN A 32 6.64 -2.75 9.21
C GLN A 32 5.69 -3.81 8.70
N ILE A 33 4.46 -3.40 8.43
CA ILE A 33 3.52 -4.22 7.67
C ILE A 33 4.01 -4.15 6.22
N ALA A 34 4.51 -5.28 5.70
CA ALA A 34 4.75 -5.39 4.27
C ALA A 34 3.40 -5.18 3.57
N SER A 35 3.24 -4.04 2.89
CA SER A 35 2.06 -3.80 2.08
C SER A 35 2.12 -4.75 0.89
N PRO A 36 1.20 -5.71 0.77
CA PRO A 36 1.17 -6.58 -0.39
C PRO A 36 0.94 -5.74 -1.65
N ASP A 37 1.64 -6.08 -2.73
CA ASP A 37 1.41 -5.48 -4.03
C ASP A 37 -0.03 -5.82 -4.48
N ARG A 38 -0.87 -4.78 -4.56
CA ARG A 38 -2.29 -4.89 -4.85
C ARG A 38 -2.68 -3.83 -5.87
N PRO A 39 -3.58 -4.15 -6.81
CA PRO A 39 -4.11 -3.15 -7.73
C PRO A 39 -4.69 -1.95 -6.97
N THR A 40 -4.26 -0.76 -7.36
CA THR A 40 -4.76 0.51 -6.82
C THR A 40 -5.01 1.49 -7.95
N THR A 41 -5.77 2.55 -7.66
CA THR A 41 -6.10 3.58 -8.64
C THR A 41 -5.14 4.75 -8.58
N LEU A 42 -4.70 5.21 -9.75
CA LEU A 42 -3.98 6.47 -9.91
C LEU A 42 -4.92 7.49 -10.55
N ASN A 43 -5.29 8.52 -9.79
CA ASN A 43 -6.16 9.59 -10.26
C ASN A 43 -5.33 10.78 -10.74
N LEU A 44 -5.41 11.12 -12.03
CA LEU A 44 -4.66 12.22 -12.64
C LEU A 44 -5.61 13.27 -13.22
N ARG A 45 -5.30 14.55 -13.00
CA ARG A 45 -5.96 15.67 -13.69
C ARG A 45 -5.07 16.13 -14.84
N LEU A 46 -5.51 15.89 -16.07
CA LEU A 46 -4.78 16.23 -17.28
C LEU A 46 -5.60 17.21 -18.14
N ARG A 47 -4.93 17.89 -19.07
CA ARG A 47 -5.62 18.70 -20.10
C ARG A 47 -6.33 17.77 -21.09
N SER A 48 -7.44 18.23 -21.64
CA SER A 48 -8.24 17.45 -22.60
C SER A 48 -7.44 17.03 -23.84
N SER A 49 -6.53 17.89 -24.31
CA SER A 49 -5.62 17.59 -25.41
C SER A 49 -4.70 16.40 -25.12
N THR A 50 -4.19 16.30 -23.89
CA THR A 50 -3.35 15.17 -23.47
C THR A 50 -4.15 13.86 -23.43
N VAL A 51 -5.38 13.89 -22.90
CA VAL A 51 -6.25 12.70 -22.86
C VAL A 51 -6.61 12.24 -24.28
N ALA A 52 -6.87 13.17 -25.19
CA ALA A 52 -7.12 12.87 -26.59
C ALA A 52 -5.91 12.21 -27.26
N ALA A 53 -4.70 12.73 -27.04
CA ALA A 53 -3.46 12.15 -27.56
C ALA A 53 -3.22 10.73 -27.02
N LEU A 54 -3.40 10.52 -25.71
CA LEU A 54 -3.29 9.18 -25.10
C LEU A 54 -4.30 8.20 -25.70
N THR A 55 -5.53 8.65 -25.95
CA THR A 55 -6.57 7.82 -26.57
C THR A 55 -6.20 7.42 -28.00
N ALA A 56 -5.71 8.37 -28.81
CA ALA A 56 -5.30 8.13 -30.18
C ALA A 56 -4.14 7.13 -30.24
N GLN A 57 -3.12 7.31 -29.38
CA GLN A 57 -1.98 6.42 -29.29
C GLN A 57 -2.40 5.00 -28.88
N ALA A 58 -3.23 4.91 -27.84
CA ALA A 58 -3.74 3.63 -27.35
C ALA A 58 -4.47 2.87 -28.46
N ARG A 59 -5.31 3.55 -29.25
CA ARG A 59 -6.00 2.93 -30.39
C ARG A 59 -5.04 2.50 -31.49
N ALA A 60 -4.06 3.34 -31.84
CA ALA A 60 -3.10 3.04 -32.90
C ALA A 60 -2.26 1.79 -32.59
N GLU A 61 -1.92 1.57 -31.32
CA GLU A 61 -1.12 0.42 -30.87
C GLU A 61 -1.95 -0.77 -30.39
N GLY A 62 -3.28 -0.67 -30.38
CA GLY A 62 -4.14 -1.72 -29.80
C GLY A 62 -3.94 -1.90 -28.29
N LEU A 63 -3.66 -0.82 -27.57
CA LEU A 63 -3.41 -0.78 -26.13
C LEU A 63 -4.52 -0.04 -25.38
N THR A 64 -4.49 -0.13 -24.06
CA THR A 64 -5.22 0.77 -23.17
C THR A 64 -4.40 2.03 -22.88
N GLN A 65 -5.07 3.14 -22.51
CA GLN A 65 -4.37 4.36 -22.08
C GLN A 65 -3.45 4.10 -20.88
N LYS A 66 -3.84 3.20 -19.96
CA LYS A 66 -3.00 2.75 -18.83
C LYS A 66 -1.67 2.21 -19.33
N GLN A 67 -1.70 1.29 -20.30
CA GLN A 67 -0.49 0.70 -20.85
C GLN A 67 0.39 1.73 -21.57
N VAL A 68 -0.19 2.69 -22.29
CA VAL A 68 0.58 3.78 -22.91
C VAL A 68 1.35 4.57 -21.85
N VAL A 69 0.67 4.95 -20.76
CA VAL A 69 1.31 5.67 -19.64
C VAL A 69 2.37 4.80 -18.97
N CYS A 70 2.05 3.56 -18.61
CA CYS A 70 2.96 2.62 -17.95
C CYS A 70 4.21 2.31 -18.80
N ARG A 71 4.08 2.18 -20.12
CA ARG A 71 5.21 2.04 -21.04
C ARG A 71 6.09 3.28 -21.07
N ALA A 72 5.49 4.47 -21.10
CA ALA A 72 6.25 5.72 -21.05
C ALA A 72 7.02 5.87 -19.71
N LEU A 73 6.40 5.51 -18.59
CA LEU A 73 7.06 5.49 -17.27
C LEU A 73 8.22 4.51 -17.24
N ALA A 74 8.04 3.30 -17.78
CA ALA A 74 9.11 2.30 -17.88
C ALA A 74 10.27 2.80 -18.76
N ALA A 75 9.96 3.43 -19.90
CA ALA A 75 10.95 4.03 -20.79
C ALA A 75 11.71 5.20 -20.12
N ALA A 76 11.08 5.89 -19.17
CA ALA A 76 11.71 6.90 -18.33
C ALA A 76 12.53 6.30 -17.15
N GLY A 77 12.60 4.97 -17.03
CA GLY A 77 13.37 4.27 -16.01
C GLY A 77 12.63 3.99 -14.70
N LEU A 78 11.32 4.23 -14.63
CA LEU A 78 10.53 3.87 -13.46
C LEU A 78 10.24 2.36 -13.44
N ALA A 79 10.34 1.76 -12.26
CA ALA A 79 9.87 0.40 -12.04
C ALA A 79 8.34 0.35 -12.19
N VAL A 80 7.87 -0.47 -13.11
CA VAL A 80 6.45 -0.69 -13.39
C VAL A 80 6.14 -2.17 -13.22
N ALA A 81 5.04 -2.48 -12.54
CA ALA A 81 4.60 -3.86 -12.38
C ALA A 81 4.31 -4.49 -13.76
N PRO A 82 4.79 -5.71 -14.07
CA PRO A 82 4.56 -6.36 -15.37
C PRO A 82 3.07 -6.45 -15.74
N ALA A 83 2.21 -6.68 -14.74
CA ALA A 83 0.76 -6.75 -14.91
C ALA A 83 0.12 -5.46 -15.47
N ASP A 84 0.79 -4.31 -15.38
CA ASP A 84 0.32 -3.05 -15.93
C ASP A 84 0.75 -2.80 -17.38
N LEU A 85 1.67 -3.61 -17.91
CA LEU A 85 2.12 -3.59 -19.30
C LEU A 85 1.31 -4.54 -20.19
N GLU A 86 0.70 -5.56 -19.59
CA GLU A 86 -0.13 -6.57 -20.27
C GLU A 86 -1.53 -6.07 -20.60
N ASP A 87 -2.08 -6.51 -21.74
CA ASP A 87 -3.50 -6.32 -22.03
C ASP A 87 -4.30 -7.42 -21.31
N ARG A 88 -4.94 -7.03 -20.22
CA ARG A 88 -5.80 -7.92 -19.42
C ARG A 88 -7.28 -7.54 -19.53
N THR A 89 -7.64 -6.75 -20.55
CA THR A 89 -9.02 -6.34 -20.76
C THR A 89 -9.85 -7.60 -21.05
N PRO A 90 -10.87 -7.93 -20.24
CA PRO A 90 -11.67 -9.12 -20.48
C PRO A 90 -12.36 -8.99 -21.84
N ARG A 91 -11.99 -9.85 -22.79
CA ARG A 91 -12.67 -9.93 -24.09
C ARG A 91 -14.08 -10.46 -23.84
N ARG A 92 -15.08 -9.64 -24.13
CA ARG A 92 -16.48 -10.09 -24.12
C ARG A 92 -16.59 -11.20 -25.16
N ARG A 93 -16.98 -12.41 -24.73
CA ARG A 93 -17.33 -13.49 -25.67
C ARG A 93 -18.61 -13.05 -26.38
N GLU A 94 -18.53 -12.86 -27.69
CA GLU A 94 -19.70 -12.76 -28.57
C GLU A 94 -20.24 -14.16 -28.86
#